data_AF-A0A117S7A6-F1
#
_entry.id   AF-A0A117S7A6-F1
#
_cell.length_a   1.000
_cell.length_b   1.000
_cell.length_c   1.000
_cell.angle_alpha   90.00
_cell.angle_beta   90.00
_cell.angle_gamma   90.00
#
_symmetry.space_group_name_H-M   'P 1'
#
loop_
_entity.id
_entity.type
_entity.pdbx_description
1 polymer ?
#
loop_
_entity_poly.entity_id
_entity_poly.type
_entity_poly.pdbx_seq_one_letter_code
_entity_poly.pdbx_strand_id
1 'polypeptide(L)'
;MSHANLLGASPLPRFFAVDGLHDGPPATGDGQTVRVMVRSLSVMQKEALVAISGESRAWRLVSDEGDYLEGFDEAPPPLAFLSTGMVASYLGELLALAAARGIETDGIRLTLDNYYTMQGSALRGTMVGGADHPVLTLECSALAGRREDALGLLFDATGASPMYGLVSGLRGGTFALLHNGARIDPGEIAGQELAVEPDDDAAFSLLHPADGGTWEALLERGGRTPRAPEATSAPGSSLAETQDRRLHVRAVCTPRDDGLWSIEQSMFNPQGTMFRFLCDPAGMRAPGPLAYAAAGIGFCFMTQLGRYAKITRRDLSRYAIVQDIVFTPGGATGGTGCAGGAGAPQTTVSIESGEDADFVRQLLKMGEQTCFLHALCRTALRTRIAFD
;
A
#
# COMPACT_ATOMS: atom_id res chain seq x y z
N MET A 1 24.03 12.80 -6.94
CA MET A 1 24.61 12.16 -5.73
C MET A 1 24.15 10.72 -5.74
N SER A 2 25.05 9.75 -5.63
CA SER A 2 24.65 8.34 -5.44
C SER A 2 24.07 8.19 -4.04
N HIS A 3 22.80 7.81 -3.92
CA HIS A 3 22.18 7.47 -2.65
C HIS A 3 22.67 6.08 -2.18
N ALA A 4 22.74 5.86 -0.87
CA ALA A 4 23.25 4.61 -0.30
C ALA A 4 22.20 3.48 -0.35
N ASN A 5 22.66 2.25 -0.55
CA ASN A 5 21.84 1.04 -0.42
C ASN A 5 21.77 0.60 1.06
N LEU A 6 20.90 1.24 1.83
CA LEU A 6 20.77 0.99 3.27
C LEU A 6 20.04 -0.31 3.57
N LEU A 7 19.02 -0.67 2.79
CA LEU A 7 18.35 -1.96 2.96
C LEU A 7 19.31 -3.12 2.63
N GLY A 8 20.05 -3.06 1.53
CA GLY A 8 21.02 -4.09 1.15
C GLY A 8 22.13 -4.30 2.18
N ALA A 9 22.53 -3.25 2.89
CA ALA A 9 23.52 -3.33 3.97
C ALA A 9 22.92 -3.76 5.33
N SER A 10 21.59 -3.73 5.48
CA SER A 10 20.94 -4.05 6.75
C SER A 10 20.92 -5.57 7.00
N PRO A 11 21.32 -6.03 8.19
CA PRO A 11 21.25 -7.44 8.57
C PRO A 11 19.83 -7.88 8.97
N LEU A 12 18.89 -6.93 9.10
CA LEU A 12 17.54 -7.22 9.53
C LEU A 12 16.73 -7.89 8.40
N PRO A 13 15.80 -8.82 8.73
CA PRO A 13 14.81 -9.29 7.78
C PRO A 13 14.05 -8.13 7.15
N ARG A 14 13.61 -8.31 5.90
CA ARG A 14 12.86 -7.27 5.19
C ARG A 14 11.55 -6.98 5.92
N PHE A 15 10.80 -8.01 6.27
CA PHE A 15 9.58 -7.90 7.09
C PHE A 15 9.76 -8.71 8.37
N PHE A 16 9.25 -8.19 9.49
CA PHE A 16 9.18 -8.94 10.75
C PHE A 16 8.13 -8.36 11.69
N ALA A 17 7.65 -9.19 12.62
CA ALA A 17 6.81 -8.73 13.71
C ALA A 17 7.67 -8.01 14.76
N VAL A 18 7.10 -6.97 15.36
CA VAL A 18 7.74 -6.15 16.41
C VAL A 18 7.00 -6.40 17.72
N ASP A 19 7.74 -6.75 18.76
CA ASP A 19 7.22 -6.84 20.12
C ASP A 19 7.29 -5.47 20.82
N GLY A 20 6.38 -5.22 21.76
CA GLY A 20 6.48 -4.07 22.67
C GLY A 20 5.93 -2.73 22.17
N LEU A 21 5.36 -2.66 20.97
CA LEU A 21 4.43 -1.56 20.62
C LEU A 21 3.10 -1.81 21.34
N HIS A 22 3.04 -1.47 22.62
CA HIS A 22 1.94 -1.86 23.50
C HIS A 22 0.62 -1.13 23.23
N ASP A 23 0.67 0.08 22.67
CA ASP A 23 -0.51 0.87 22.36
C ASP A 23 -0.62 1.03 20.85
N GLY A 24 -1.35 0.12 20.20
CA GLY A 24 -1.83 0.33 18.84
C GLY A 24 -2.70 1.59 18.75
N PRO A 25 -3.03 2.08 17.55
CA PRO A 25 -3.90 3.24 17.42
C PRO A 25 -5.24 3.00 18.14
N PRO A 26 -5.85 4.04 18.72
CA PRO A 26 -7.15 3.89 19.36
C PRO A 26 -8.17 3.40 18.33
N ALA A 27 -9.02 2.45 18.73
CA ALA A 27 -10.14 2.04 17.90
C ALA A 27 -11.11 3.22 17.73
N THR A 28 -11.67 3.36 16.53
CA THR A 28 -12.62 4.43 16.21
C THR A 28 -13.99 3.83 15.90
N GLY A 29 -14.91 3.92 16.85
CA GLY A 29 -16.22 3.29 16.75
C GLY A 29 -16.13 1.78 16.58
N ASP A 30 -16.94 1.21 15.68
CA ASP A 30 -16.96 -0.22 15.37
C ASP A 30 -15.88 -0.63 14.34
N GLY A 31 -15.01 0.29 13.92
CA GLY A 31 -13.98 0.08 12.91
C GLY A 31 -12.60 -0.24 13.46
N GLN A 32 -11.75 -0.84 12.63
CA GLN A 32 -10.34 -1.05 12.90
C GLN A 32 -9.53 0.14 12.39
N THR A 33 -8.75 0.76 13.27
CA THR A 33 -7.81 1.81 12.88
C THR A 33 -6.45 1.17 12.58
N VAL A 34 -5.92 1.45 11.39
CA VAL A 34 -4.58 1.03 10.98
C VAL A 34 -3.70 2.25 10.99
N ARG A 35 -2.67 2.23 11.84
CA ARG A 35 -1.63 3.27 11.91
C ARG A 35 -0.40 2.79 11.18
N VAL A 36 0.10 3.65 10.30
CA VAL A 36 1.32 3.45 9.54
C VAL A 36 2.26 4.61 9.83
N MET A 37 3.38 4.31 10.48
CA MET A 37 4.50 5.24 10.59
C MET A 37 5.48 4.90 9.48
N VAL A 38 5.86 5.86 8.62
CA VAL A 38 6.80 5.62 7.53
C VAL A 38 7.91 6.65 7.59
N ARG A 39 9.17 6.21 7.53
CA ARG A 39 10.31 7.11 7.36
C ARG A 39 11.12 6.78 6.11
N SER A 40 11.76 7.81 5.57
CA SER A 40 12.72 7.64 4.49
C SER A 40 14.05 7.12 5.01
N LEU A 41 14.56 6.04 4.42
CA LEU A 41 15.94 5.58 4.64
C LEU A 41 16.87 6.24 3.62
N SER A 42 16.43 6.22 2.36
CA SER A 42 17.05 6.91 1.24
C SER A 42 15.94 7.39 0.30
N VAL A 43 16.30 8.11 -0.77
CA VAL A 43 15.30 8.66 -1.70
C VAL A 43 14.32 7.60 -2.20
N MET A 44 14.78 6.36 -2.47
CA MET A 44 13.92 5.27 -2.95
C MET A 44 13.66 4.16 -1.90
N GLN A 45 14.42 4.08 -0.81
CA GLN A 45 14.18 3.09 0.25
C GLN A 45 13.40 3.68 1.43
N LYS A 46 12.38 2.98 1.91
CA LYS A 46 11.60 3.35 3.10
C LYS A 46 11.41 2.16 4.01
N GLU A 47 11.14 2.45 5.28
CA GLU A 47 10.61 1.48 6.22
C GLU A 47 9.36 2.01 6.89
N ALA A 48 8.48 1.10 7.27
CA ALA A 48 7.23 1.39 7.95
C ALA A 48 7.05 0.52 9.17
N LEU A 49 6.41 1.08 10.19
CA LEU A 49 5.77 0.35 11.29
C LEU A 49 4.27 0.41 11.09
N VAL A 50 3.62 -0.76 11.13
CA VAL A 50 2.18 -0.89 10.95
C VAL A 50 1.59 -1.52 12.19
N ALA A 51 0.64 -0.83 12.82
CA ALA A 51 -0.11 -1.31 13.97
C ALA A 51 -1.61 -1.19 13.71
N ILE A 52 -2.37 -2.19 14.17
CA ILE A 52 -3.82 -2.24 13.97
C ILE A 52 -4.50 -2.27 15.33
N SER A 53 -5.52 -1.45 15.52
CA SER A 53 -6.29 -1.39 16.76
C SER A 53 -6.87 -2.77 17.11
N GLY A 54 -6.55 -3.27 18.30
CA GLY A 54 -7.03 -4.58 18.78
C GLY A 54 -6.17 -5.78 18.35
N GLU A 55 -5.18 -5.59 17.48
CA GLU A 55 -4.18 -6.63 17.19
C GLU A 55 -3.03 -6.57 18.19
N SER A 56 -2.47 -7.73 18.51
CA SER A 56 -1.36 -7.86 19.47
C SER A 56 0.02 -7.66 18.85
N ARG A 57 0.10 -7.57 17.52
CA ARG A 57 1.36 -7.46 16.78
C ARG A 57 1.39 -6.19 15.94
N ALA A 58 2.55 -5.56 15.94
CA ALA A 58 2.93 -4.59 14.93
C ALA A 58 3.90 -5.24 13.93
N TRP A 59 3.96 -4.68 12.72
CA TRP A 59 4.77 -5.19 11.63
C TRP A 59 5.73 -4.12 11.13
N ARG A 60 7.02 -4.45 11.05
CA ARG A 60 7.97 -3.66 10.27
C ARG A 60 7.95 -4.13 8.82
N LEU A 61 7.71 -3.22 7.90
CA LEU A 61 7.74 -3.45 6.45
C LEU A 61 8.76 -2.52 5.80
N VAL A 62 9.33 -2.90 4.65
CA VAL A 62 10.24 -2.04 3.87
C VAL A 62 9.85 -1.98 2.41
N SER A 63 10.11 -0.86 1.75
CA SER A 63 9.83 -0.67 0.32
C SER A 63 11.03 -0.06 -0.39
N ASP A 64 11.23 -0.47 -1.65
CA ASP A 64 12.20 0.06 -2.60
C ASP A 64 11.52 0.15 -3.97
N GLU A 65 11.81 1.17 -4.75
CA GLU A 65 11.18 1.40 -6.05
C GLU A 65 11.86 0.66 -7.21
N GLY A 66 12.94 -0.06 -6.92
CA GLY A 66 13.68 -0.86 -7.90
C GLY A 66 14.30 -0.03 -9.02
N ASP A 67 14.91 -0.73 -9.99
CA ASP A 67 15.70 -0.10 -11.06
C ASP A 67 14.93 0.99 -11.83
N TYR A 68 13.61 0.88 -11.94
CA TYR A 68 12.80 1.81 -12.72
C TYR A 68 12.81 3.26 -12.18
N LEU A 69 12.87 3.43 -10.86
CA LEU A 69 13.02 4.76 -10.23
C LEU A 69 14.45 4.98 -9.70
N GLU A 70 15.44 4.23 -10.20
CA GLU A 70 16.82 4.24 -9.69
C GLU A 70 16.91 3.82 -8.21
N GLY A 71 16.08 2.88 -7.78
CA GLY A 71 16.20 2.16 -6.52
C GLY A 71 17.23 1.03 -6.59
N PHE A 72 17.30 0.21 -5.53
CA PHE A 72 18.22 -0.93 -5.45
C PHE A 72 17.53 -2.29 -5.58
N ASP A 73 16.20 -2.30 -5.69
CA ASP A 73 15.38 -3.51 -5.85
C ASP A 73 15.55 -4.49 -4.66
N GLU A 74 15.79 -3.93 -3.47
CA GLU A 74 15.98 -4.67 -2.21
C GLU A 74 14.67 -5.09 -1.54
N ALA A 75 13.57 -4.49 -1.97
CA ALA A 75 12.22 -4.66 -1.43
C ALA A 75 11.17 -4.33 -2.50
N PRO A 76 9.89 -4.69 -2.29
CA PRO A 76 8.84 -4.45 -3.27
C PRO A 76 8.54 -2.94 -3.42
N PRO A 77 8.09 -2.50 -4.61
CA PRO A 77 7.62 -1.14 -4.81
C PRO A 77 6.31 -0.90 -4.04
N PRO A 78 5.96 0.35 -3.70
CA PRO A 78 4.78 0.65 -2.88
C PRO A 78 3.47 0.10 -3.43
N LEU A 79 3.32 0.08 -4.76
CA LEU A 79 2.11 -0.43 -5.41
C LEU A 79 1.91 -1.94 -5.18
N ALA A 80 2.99 -2.68 -4.90
CA ALA A 80 2.92 -4.10 -4.57
C ALA A 80 2.16 -4.38 -3.28
N PHE A 81 2.29 -3.48 -2.30
CA PHE A 81 1.66 -3.61 -0.99
C PHE A 81 0.15 -3.43 -1.08
N LEU A 82 -0.31 -2.40 -1.82
CA LEU A 82 -1.75 -2.18 -1.97
C LEU A 82 -2.41 -3.34 -2.74
N SER A 83 -1.84 -3.78 -3.86
CA SER A 83 -2.43 -4.89 -4.63
C SER A 83 -2.47 -6.19 -3.80
N THR A 84 -1.43 -6.45 -3.00
CA THR A 84 -1.39 -7.57 -2.04
C THR A 84 -2.50 -7.48 -1.00
N GLY A 85 -2.65 -6.33 -0.35
CA GLY A 85 -3.70 -6.13 0.65
C GLY A 85 -5.11 -6.20 0.06
N MET A 86 -5.30 -5.64 -1.14
CA MET A 86 -6.58 -5.66 -1.86
C MET A 86 -7.02 -7.08 -2.21
N VAL A 87 -6.16 -7.86 -2.89
CA VAL A 87 -6.53 -9.21 -3.33
C VAL A 87 -6.77 -10.13 -2.13
N ALA A 88 -5.99 -9.99 -1.07
CA ALA A 88 -6.16 -10.76 0.17
C ALA A 88 -7.47 -10.39 0.88
N SER A 89 -7.83 -9.10 0.93
CA SER A 89 -9.11 -8.68 1.52
C SER A 89 -10.31 -9.25 0.76
N TYR A 90 -10.28 -9.24 -0.58
CA TYR A 90 -11.34 -9.87 -1.39
C TYR A 90 -11.41 -11.38 -1.18
N LEU A 91 -10.25 -12.06 -1.08
CA LEU A 91 -10.22 -13.49 -0.80
C LEU A 91 -10.83 -13.82 0.57
N GLY A 92 -10.56 -13.02 1.59
CA GLY A 92 -11.14 -13.19 2.92
C GLY A 92 -12.66 -13.16 2.93
N GLU A 93 -13.26 -12.16 2.29
CA GLU A 93 -14.72 -12.08 2.15
C GLU A 93 -15.28 -13.23 1.34
N LEU A 94 -14.58 -13.63 0.27
CA LEU A 94 -15.00 -14.73 -0.59
C LEU A 94 -15.05 -16.05 0.19
N LEU A 95 -13.99 -16.39 0.92
CA LEU A 95 -13.93 -17.60 1.73
C LEU A 95 -14.98 -17.60 2.84
N ALA A 96 -15.21 -16.46 3.51
CA ALA A 96 -16.24 -16.33 4.53
C ALA A 96 -17.65 -16.51 3.95
N LEU A 97 -17.95 -15.91 2.78
CA LEU A 97 -19.23 -16.09 2.10
C LEU A 97 -19.43 -17.52 1.60
N ALA A 98 -18.38 -18.13 1.05
CA ALA A 98 -18.44 -19.51 0.57
C ALA A 98 -18.77 -20.46 1.72
N ALA A 99 -18.10 -20.31 2.86
CA ALA A 99 -18.39 -21.07 4.07
C ALA A 99 -19.84 -20.85 4.56
N ALA A 100 -20.31 -19.61 4.60
CA ALA A 100 -21.68 -19.28 5.01
C ALA A 100 -22.76 -19.86 4.07
N ARG A 101 -22.41 -20.10 2.80
CA ARG A 101 -23.30 -20.63 1.75
C ARG A 101 -23.12 -22.13 1.48
N GLY A 102 -22.18 -22.80 2.16
CA GLY A 102 -21.84 -24.20 1.89
C GLY A 102 -21.29 -24.42 0.47
N ILE A 103 -20.49 -23.48 -0.04
CA ILE A 103 -19.85 -23.56 -1.35
C ILE A 103 -18.41 -24.05 -1.17
N GLU A 104 -18.06 -25.13 -1.86
CA GLU A 104 -16.69 -25.65 -1.92
C GLU A 104 -15.75 -24.67 -2.65
N THR A 105 -14.53 -24.53 -2.13
CA THR A 105 -13.52 -23.58 -2.66
C THR A 105 -12.21 -24.28 -3.06
N ASP A 106 -12.27 -25.57 -3.40
CA ASP A 106 -11.09 -26.30 -3.83
C ASP A 106 -10.44 -25.67 -5.07
N GLY A 107 -9.12 -25.47 -4.99
CA GLY A 107 -8.33 -24.85 -6.05
C GLY A 107 -8.64 -23.35 -6.25
N ILE A 108 -9.17 -22.68 -5.23
CA ILE A 108 -9.46 -21.24 -5.32
C ILE A 108 -8.17 -20.40 -5.46
N ARG A 109 -8.25 -19.42 -6.36
CA ARG A 109 -7.22 -18.41 -6.60
C ARG A 109 -7.89 -17.12 -7.08
N LEU A 110 -7.42 -15.99 -6.57
CA LEU A 110 -7.83 -14.66 -7.05
C LEU A 110 -6.67 -13.96 -7.74
N THR A 111 -6.94 -13.39 -8.91
CA THR A 111 -6.01 -12.53 -9.65
C THR A 111 -6.58 -11.11 -9.69
N LEU A 112 -5.81 -10.14 -9.20
CA LEU A 112 -6.16 -8.72 -9.22
C LEU A 112 -5.18 -7.95 -10.09
N ASP A 113 -5.69 -7.25 -11.10
CA ASP A 113 -4.96 -6.30 -11.92
C ASP A 113 -5.31 -4.87 -11.51
N ASN A 114 -4.28 -4.09 -11.17
CA ASN A 114 -4.37 -2.67 -10.87
C ASN A 114 -3.66 -1.85 -11.96
N TYR A 115 -4.27 -0.73 -12.33
CA TYR A 115 -3.70 0.19 -13.32
C TYR A 115 -3.66 1.61 -12.80
N TYR A 116 -2.57 2.31 -13.11
CA TYR A 116 -2.35 3.70 -12.68
C TYR A 116 -1.84 4.55 -13.83
N THR A 117 -2.02 5.87 -13.75
CA THR A 117 -1.59 6.79 -14.81
C THR A 117 -0.82 7.97 -14.23
N MET A 118 0.14 8.49 -15.00
CA MET A 118 0.89 9.69 -14.66
C MET A 118 0.96 10.58 -15.89
N GLN A 119 0.45 11.82 -15.77
CA GLN A 119 0.43 12.80 -16.86
C GLN A 119 0.87 14.18 -16.39
N GLY A 120 1.54 14.96 -17.24
CA GLY A 120 1.89 16.36 -16.97
C GLY A 120 3.36 16.58 -16.60
N SER A 121 3.70 17.78 -16.11
CA SER A 121 5.09 18.16 -15.77
C SER A 121 5.27 18.46 -14.29
N ALA A 122 6.29 17.86 -13.67
CA ALA A 122 6.66 18.13 -12.29
C ALA A 122 7.13 19.58 -12.11
N LEU A 123 7.97 20.09 -13.02
CA LEU A 123 8.53 21.45 -12.92
C LEU A 123 7.47 22.54 -13.15
N ARG A 124 6.45 22.27 -13.99
CA ARG A 124 5.31 23.17 -14.16
C ARG A 124 4.21 22.99 -13.11
N GLY A 125 4.36 22.03 -12.19
CA GLY A 125 3.35 21.71 -11.17
C GLY A 125 2.07 21.07 -11.73
N THR A 126 2.06 20.64 -13.00
CA THR A 126 0.88 20.06 -13.66
C THR A 126 0.85 18.54 -13.65
N MET A 127 1.85 17.89 -13.04
CA MET A 127 1.92 16.43 -12.99
C MET A 127 0.84 15.88 -12.05
N VAL A 128 -0.01 14.98 -12.54
CA VAL A 128 -1.12 14.38 -11.80
C VAL A 128 -1.05 12.86 -11.88
N GLY A 129 -1.23 12.21 -10.73
CA GLY A 129 -1.41 10.76 -10.63
C GLY A 129 -2.87 10.39 -10.74
N GLY A 130 -3.13 9.29 -11.44
CA GLY A 130 -4.44 8.68 -11.63
C GLY A 130 -4.42 7.18 -11.35
N ALA A 131 -5.63 6.62 -11.22
CA ALA A 131 -5.87 5.20 -11.08
C ALA A 131 -7.07 4.82 -11.97
N ASP A 132 -7.01 3.64 -12.61
CA ASP A 132 -8.15 3.08 -13.34
C ASP A 132 -8.84 1.99 -12.51
N HIS A 133 -10.00 1.54 -12.99
CA HIS A 133 -10.73 0.41 -12.44
C HIS A 133 -9.84 -0.84 -12.32
N PRO A 134 -9.67 -1.42 -11.12
CA PRO A 134 -9.02 -2.70 -10.99
C PRO A 134 -9.89 -3.81 -11.58
N VAL A 135 -9.27 -4.90 -12.01
CA VAL A 135 -9.95 -6.08 -12.55
C VAL A 135 -9.65 -7.28 -11.67
N LEU A 136 -10.68 -7.97 -11.22
CA LEU A 136 -10.59 -9.15 -10.35
C LEU A 136 -11.11 -10.37 -11.09
N THR A 137 -10.30 -11.42 -11.13
CA THR A 137 -10.62 -12.72 -11.75
C THR A 137 -10.57 -13.82 -10.69
N LEU A 138 -11.53 -14.74 -10.75
CA LEU A 138 -11.61 -15.93 -9.91
C LEU A 138 -11.32 -17.19 -10.72
N GLU A 139 -10.37 -17.97 -10.23
CA GLU A 139 -10.14 -19.36 -10.62
C GLU A 139 -10.57 -20.25 -9.45
N CYS A 140 -11.42 -21.25 -9.70
CA CYS A 140 -11.85 -22.19 -8.66
C CYS A 140 -12.31 -23.51 -9.30
N SER A 141 -11.58 -24.59 -9.03
CA SER A 141 -11.89 -25.90 -9.63
C SER A 141 -13.23 -26.46 -9.15
N ALA A 142 -13.61 -26.20 -7.89
CA ALA A 142 -14.91 -26.60 -7.34
C ALA A 142 -16.11 -25.90 -8.00
N LEU A 143 -15.87 -24.75 -8.65
CA LEU A 143 -16.88 -23.98 -9.37
C LEU A 143 -16.76 -24.12 -10.89
N ALA A 144 -15.97 -25.09 -11.38
CA ALA A 144 -15.86 -25.38 -12.81
C ALA A 144 -17.25 -25.71 -13.40
N GLY A 145 -17.63 -24.97 -14.45
CA GLY A 145 -18.96 -25.10 -15.08
C GLY A 145 -20.11 -24.40 -14.33
N ARG A 146 -19.86 -23.79 -13.16
CA ARG A 146 -20.85 -23.07 -12.34
C ARG A 146 -20.61 -21.55 -12.38
N ARG A 147 -20.58 -21.00 -13.59
CA ARG A 147 -20.20 -19.60 -13.85
C ARG A 147 -21.04 -18.59 -13.05
N GLU A 148 -22.36 -18.77 -13.00
CA GLU A 148 -23.25 -17.83 -12.30
C GLU A 148 -22.99 -17.80 -10.79
N ASP A 149 -22.78 -18.98 -10.18
CA ASP A 149 -22.45 -19.09 -8.76
C ASP A 149 -21.11 -18.42 -8.44
N ALA A 150 -20.11 -18.65 -9.29
CA ALA A 150 -18.79 -18.04 -9.14
C ALA A 150 -18.84 -16.50 -9.26
N LEU A 151 -19.59 -15.99 -10.24
CA LEU A 151 -19.77 -14.54 -10.43
C LEU A 151 -20.54 -13.91 -9.28
N GLY A 152 -21.63 -14.54 -8.82
CA GLY A 152 -22.40 -14.05 -7.68
C GLY A 152 -21.57 -14.01 -6.39
N LEU A 153 -20.82 -15.08 -6.13
CA LEU A 153 -19.93 -15.16 -4.97
C LEU A 153 -18.84 -14.07 -5.02
N LEU A 154 -18.18 -13.89 -6.17
CA LEU A 154 -17.12 -12.89 -6.33
C LEU A 154 -17.68 -11.46 -6.23
N PHE A 155 -18.88 -11.21 -6.77
CA PHE A 155 -19.54 -9.91 -6.70
C PHE A 155 -19.88 -9.53 -5.27
N ASP A 156 -20.50 -10.44 -4.52
CA ASP A 156 -20.87 -10.21 -3.13
C ASP A 156 -19.63 -10.05 -2.24
N ALA A 157 -18.59 -10.87 -2.46
CA ALA A 157 -17.31 -10.76 -1.74
C ALA A 157 -16.63 -9.41 -1.97
N THR A 158 -16.65 -8.95 -3.22
CA THR A 158 -16.09 -7.64 -3.57
C THR A 158 -16.83 -6.53 -2.82
N GLY A 159 -18.17 -6.52 -2.85
CA GLY A 159 -18.98 -5.51 -2.15
C GLY A 159 -18.87 -5.55 -0.62
N ALA A 160 -18.64 -6.74 -0.05
CA ALA A 160 -18.45 -6.94 1.38
C ALA A 160 -17.09 -6.43 1.88
N SER A 161 -16.09 -6.29 1.00
CA SER A 161 -14.73 -5.96 1.41
C SER A 161 -14.56 -4.48 1.75
N PRO A 162 -13.84 -4.14 2.85
CA PRO A 162 -13.48 -2.76 3.16
C PRO A 162 -12.62 -2.11 2.05
N MET A 163 -11.90 -2.92 1.26
CA MET A 163 -11.11 -2.42 0.14
C MET A 163 -11.96 -1.94 -1.02
N TYR A 164 -13.17 -2.49 -1.21
CA TYR A 164 -14.12 -1.91 -2.16
C TYR A 164 -14.62 -0.55 -1.68
N GLY A 165 -14.85 -0.38 -0.39
CA GLY A 165 -15.16 0.91 0.23
C GLY A 165 -14.07 1.96 0.02
N LEU A 166 -12.80 1.56 0.07
CA LEU A 166 -11.66 2.43 -0.26
C LEU A 166 -11.63 2.81 -1.75
N VAL A 167 -11.82 1.84 -2.65
CA VAL A 167 -11.74 2.03 -4.11
C VAL A 167 -12.93 2.82 -4.67
N SER A 168 -14.12 2.59 -4.13
CA SER A 168 -15.36 3.25 -4.58
C SER A 168 -15.64 4.57 -3.85
N GLY A 169 -14.96 4.82 -2.74
CA GLY A 169 -15.08 6.05 -1.96
C GLY A 169 -14.44 7.23 -2.68
N LEU A 170 -15.08 8.40 -2.61
CA LEU A 170 -14.46 9.69 -2.92
C LEU A 170 -13.85 10.26 -1.64
N ARG A 171 -12.71 9.71 -1.23
CA ARG A 171 -12.06 9.99 0.06
C ARG A 171 -10.71 10.69 -0.15
N GLY A 172 -10.76 12.02 -0.28
CA GLY A 172 -9.54 12.84 -0.21
C GLY A 172 -8.95 12.79 1.21
N GLY A 173 -7.65 12.58 1.32
CA GLY A 173 -6.96 12.55 2.62
C GLY A 173 -6.86 13.94 3.27
N THR A 174 -6.59 13.96 4.57
CA THR A 174 -6.36 15.18 5.36
C THR A 174 -4.95 15.20 5.94
N PHE A 175 -4.39 16.40 6.11
CA PHE A 175 -2.96 16.57 6.37
C PHE A 175 -2.66 17.54 7.53
N ALA A 176 -1.71 17.16 8.38
CA ALA A 176 -0.99 18.06 9.26
C ALA A 176 0.47 18.13 8.80
N LEU A 177 1.08 19.32 8.79
CA LEU A 177 2.42 19.53 8.22
C LEU A 177 3.36 20.14 9.27
N LEU A 178 4.50 19.49 9.48
CA LEU A 178 5.59 19.98 10.30
C LEU A 178 6.82 20.24 9.43
N HIS A 179 7.42 21.39 9.63
CA HIS A 179 8.68 21.78 9.01
C HIS A 179 9.69 22.11 10.12
N ASN A 180 10.78 21.35 10.18
CA ASN A 180 11.83 21.50 11.21
C ASN A 180 11.25 21.51 12.64
N GLY A 181 10.28 20.62 12.90
CA GLY A 181 9.59 20.48 14.19
C GLY A 181 8.48 21.51 14.46
N ALA A 182 8.35 22.56 13.64
CA ALA A 182 7.30 23.55 13.78
C ALA A 182 6.10 23.23 12.88
N ARG A 183 4.89 23.29 13.43
CA ARG A 183 3.66 23.13 12.64
C ARG A 183 3.48 24.32 11.70
N ILE A 184 3.18 24.03 10.44
CA ILE A 184 2.83 25.04 9.42
C ILE A 184 1.51 24.68 8.75
N ASP A 185 0.87 25.68 8.16
CA ASP A 185 -0.34 25.49 7.35
C ASP A 185 -0.05 24.66 6.08
N PRO A 186 -0.87 23.64 5.73
CA PRO A 186 -0.66 22.77 4.59
C PRO A 186 -0.97 23.42 3.23
N GLY A 187 -1.40 24.69 3.20
CA GLY A 187 -1.70 25.44 1.99
C GLY A 187 -3.00 24.98 1.33
N GLU A 188 -2.92 24.60 0.06
CA GLU A 188 -4.09 24.20 -0.75
C GLU A 188 -4.60 22.78 -0.42
N ILE A 189 -3.84 21.99 0.35
CA ILE A 189 -4.21 20.63 0.73
C ILE A 189 -5.08 20.66 1.99
N ALA A 190 -6.12 19.81 2.02
CA ALA A 190 -7.07 19.74 3.13
C ALA A 190 -6.34 19.50 4.47
N GLY A 191 -6.45 20.47 5.38
CA GLY A 191 -5.81 20.42 6.69
C GLY A 191 -6.61 19.64 7.74
N GLN A 192 -5.94 19.21 8.81
CA GLN A 192 -6.58 18.64 10.00
C GLN A 192 -5.92 19.10 11.31
N GLU A 193 -6.72 19.25 12.35
CA GLU A 193 -6.26 19.54 13.72
C GLU A 193 -6.00 18.25 14.53
N LEU A 194 -5.28 17.28 13.96
CA LEU A 194 -4.83 16.14 14.76
C LEU A 194 -3.79 16.60 15.79
N ALA A 195 -3.78 15.90 16.93
CA ALA A 195 -2.62 15.90 17.81
C ALA A 195 -1.43 15.44 16.97
N VAL A 196 -0.43 16.30 16.87
CA VAL A 196 0.79 15.99 16.16
C VAL A 196 1.55 14.99 17.01
N GLU A 197 1.47 13.72 16.66
CA GLU A 197 2.46 12.76 17.11
C GLU A 197 3.70 12.99 16.25
N PRO A 198 4.82 13.46 16.84
CA PRO A 198 6.06 13.54 16.09
C PRO A 198 6.44 12.15 15.59
N ASP A 199 6.99 12.06 14.37
CA ASP A 199 7.60 10.81 13.93
C ASP A 199 8.76 10.48 14.87
N ASP A 200 8.60 9.40 15.64
CA ASP A 200 9.56 8.98 16.65
C ASP A 200 10.62 8.09 16.01
N ASP A 201 11.71 8.71 15.57
CA ASP A 201 12.90 7.98 15.10
C ASP A 201 13.44 6.99 16.16
N ALA A 202 13.16 7.21 17.44
CA ALA A 202 13.52 6.26 18.49
C ALA A 202 12.70 4.96 18.39
N ALA A 203 11.42 5.05 18.00
CA ALA A 203 10.57 3.87 17.78
C ALA A 203 11.17 2.94 16.74
N PHE A 204 11.75 3.48 15.66
CA PHE A 204 12.45 2.68 14.64
C PHE A 204 13.84 2.20 15.07
N SER A 205 14.56 2.99 15.86
CA SER A 205 15.94 2.67 16.27
C SER A 205 16.02 1.54 17.30
N LEU A 206 14.90 1.24 17.97
CA LEU A 206 14.78 0.17 18.97
C LEU A 206 14.12 -1.10 18.42
N LEU A 207 13.84 -1.16 17.11
CA LEU A 207 13.17 -2.31 16.51
C LEU A 207 14.09 -3.52 16.46
N HIS A 208 13.61 -4.59 17.09
CA HIS A 208 14.16 -5.91 16.94
C HIS A 208 13.08 -6.87 16.45
N PRO A 209 13.41 -7.83 15.57
CA PRO A 209 12.49 -8.88 15.22
C PRO A 209 12.03 -9.63 16.47
N ALA A 210 10.73 -9.87 16.58
CA ALA A 210 10.17 -10.69 17.64
C ALA A 210 10.82 -12.08 17.67
N ASP A 211 10.86 -12.69 18.85
CA ASP A 211 11.48 -14.00 19.04
C ASP A 211 10.69 -15.12 18.34
N GLY A 212 11.41 -16.14 17.87
CA GLY A 212 10.83 -17.41 17.41
C GLY A 212 10.10 -17.39 16.05
N GLY A 213 10.18 -16.30 15.29
CA GLY A 213 9.60 -16.24 13.94
C GLY A 213 10.58 -16.53 12.81
N THR A 214 10.04 -17.00 11.69
CA THR A 214 10.76 -17.22 10.42
C THR A 214 10.50 -16.05 9.48
N TRP A 215 11.16 -14.94 9.75
CA TRP A 215 10.88 -13.64 9.13
C TRP A 215 11.29 -13.54 7.66
N GLU A 216 12.34 -14.27 7.28
CA GLU A 216 12.84 -14.32 5.90
C GLU A 216 11.82 -14.94 4.93
N ALA A 217 10.91 -15.78 5.42
CA ALA A 217 9.90 -16.44 4.59
C ALA A 217 8.71 -15.53 4.24
N LEU A 218 8.55 -14.40 4.95
CA LEU A 218 7.43 -13.47 4.76
C LEU A 218 7.48 -12.76 3.40
N LEU A 219 8.68 -12.60 2.86
CA LEU A 219 8.92 -11.96 1.57
C LEU A 219 10.03 -12.69 0.83
N GLU A 220 9.70 -13.20 -0.35
CA GLU A 220 10.70 -13.75 -1.27
C GLU A 220 10.78 -12.89 -2.52
N ARG A 221 12.01 -12.53 -2.90
CA ARG A 221 12.29 -11.89 -4.18
C ARG A 221 12.34 -12.96 -5.26
N GLY A 222 11.48 -12.83 -6.25
CA GLY A 222 11.41 -13.68 -7.43
C GLY A 222 12.28 -13.17 -8.58
N GLY A 223 11.98 -13.68 -9.77
CA GLY A 223 12.61 -13.23 -11.01
C GLY A 223 11.99 -11.93 -11.56
N ARG A 224 12.46 -11.52 -12.73
CA ARG A 224 11.84 -10.39 -13.47
C ARG A 224 10.44 -10.78 -13.94
N THR A 225 9.49 -9.84 -13.81
CA THR A 225 8.13 -9.99 -14.33
C THR A 225 8.18 -10.25 -15.85
N PRO A 226 7.41 -11.20 -16.41
CA PRO A 226 7.35 -11.41 -17.86
C PRO A 226 7.01 -10.11 -18.61
N ARG A 227 7.53 -9.94 -19.83
CA ARG A 227 7.19 -8.77 -20.65
C ARG A 227 5.73 -8.87 -21.10
N ALA A 228 4.90 -7.92 -20.68
CA ALA A 228 3.58 -7.72 -21.24
C ALA A 228 3.68 -6.95 -22.58
N PRO A 229 2.78 -7.21 -23.55
CA PRO A 229 2.75 -6.48 -24.83
C PRO A 229 2.61 -4.95 -24.69
N GLU A 230 2.03 -4.51 -23.58
CA GLU A 230 1.77 -3.11 -23.24
C GLU A 230 2.94 -2.41 -22.52
N ALA A 231 4.09 -3.07 -22.36
CA ALA A 231 5.26 -2.47 -21.72
C ALA A 231 5.89 -1.39 -22.63
N THR A 232 5.56 -0.12 -22.36
CA THR A 232 6.01 1.04 -23.14
C THR A 232 7.16 1.82 -22.50
N SER A 233 7.51 1.53 -21.24
CA SER A 233 8.39 2.37 -20.42
C SER A 233 9.86 1.89 -20.42
N ALA A 234 10.81 2.80 -20.71
CA ALA A 234 12.25 2.56 -20.53
C ALA A 234 12.73 2.87 -19.09
N PRO A 235 13.81 2.24 -18.57
CA PRO A 235 14.38 2.55 -17.25
C PRO A 235 14.68 4.05 -17.09
N GLY A 236 14.40 4.63 -15.92
CA GLY A 236 14.67 6.05 -15.60
C GLY A 236 13.74 7.07 -16.26
N SER A 237 12.86 6.67 -17.19
CA SER A 237 11.85 7.56 -17.82
C SER A 237 10.93 8.25 -16.80
N SER A 238 10.85 7.69 -15.61
CA SER A 238 10.09 8.19 -14.47
C SER A 238 10.63 9.42 -13.78
N LEU A 239 11.89 9.76 -13.97
CA LEU A 239 12.50 10.96 -13.42
C LEU A 239 12.49 12.11 -14.44
N ALA A 240 11.97 11.88 -15.65
CA ALA A 240 11.77 12.93 -16.63
C ALA A 240 10.77 13.98 -16.12
N GLU A 241 11.02 15.25 -16.48
CA GLU A 241 10.15 16.36 -16.11
C GLU A 241 8.70 16.11 -16.51
N THR A 242 8.47 15.69 -17.75
CA THR A 242 7.15 15.43 -18.32
C THR A 242 6.89 13.93 -18.34
N GLN A 243 5.68 13.55 -17.93
CA GLN A 243 5.23 12.17 -17.87
C GLN A 243 3.97 12.00 -18.72
N ASP A 244 3.89 10.86 -19.41
CA ASP A 244 2.68 10.30 -20.00
C ASP A 244 2.85 8.78 -20.03
N ARG A 245 2.25 8.10 -19.04
CA ARG A 245 2.38 6.65 -18.90
C ARG A 245 1.22 6.02 -18.18
N ARG A 246 1.07 4.71 -18.41
CA ARG A 246 0.19 3.81 -17.67
C ARG A 246 1.03 2.74 -16.99
N LEU A 247 0.69 2.41 -15.75
CA LEU A 247 1.30 1.35 -14.97
C LEU A 247 0.35 0.16 -14.90
N HIS A 248 0.90 -1.04 -14.78
CA HIS A 248 0.15 -2.28 -14.59
C HIS A 248 0.84 -3.15 -13.54
N VAL A 249 0.08 -3.44 -12.47
CA VAL A 249 0.49 -4.27 -11.35
C VAL A 249 -0.50 -5.41 -11.20
N ARG A 250 -0.02 -6.63 -11.05
CA ARG A 250 -0.85 -7.82 -10.78
C ARG A 250 -0.51 -8.42 -9.43
N ALA A 251 -1.52 -8.88 -8.70
CA ALA A 251 -1.35 -9.72 -7.53
C ALA A 251 -2.19 -11.00 -7.67
N VAL A 252 -1.59 -12.16 -7.45
CA VAL A 252 -2.26 -13.47 -7.51
C VAL A 252 -2.22 -14.09 -6.12
N CYS A 253 -3.38 -14.25 -5.50
CA CYS A 253 -3.54 -14.77 -4.14
C CYS A 253 -4.02 -16.22 -4.16
N THR A 254 -3.27 -17.10 -3.49
CA THR A 254 -3.59 -18.53 -3.36
C THR A 254 -3.56 -18.91 -1.88
N PRO A 255 -4.63 -19.50 -1.31
CA PRO A 255 -4.57 -20.11 0.01
C PRO A 255 -3.58 -21.27 0.08
N ARG A 256 -2.98 -21.47 1.26
CA ARG A 256 -2.11 -22.60 1.58
C ARG A 256 -2.77 -23.49 2.62
N ASP A 257 -2.31 -24.74 2.71
CA ASP A 257 -2.80 -25.73 3.66
C ASP A 257 -2.54 -25.35 5.13
N ASP A 258 -1.53 -24.51 5.39
CA ASP A 258 -1.22 -23.97 6.72
C ASP A 258 -2.11 -22.78 7.13
N GLY A 259 -3.08 -22.42 6.30
CA GLY A 259 -4.00 -21.30 6.51
C GLY A 259 -3.41 -19.92 6.23
N LEU A 260 -2.14 -19.82 5.81
CA LEU A 260 -1.58 -18.58 5.26
C LEU A 260 -1.97 -18.45 3.78
N TRP A 261 -1.90 -17.24 3.26
CA TRP A 261 -2.08 -16.99 1.84
C TRP A 261 -0.76 -16.58 1.22
N SER A 262 -0.44 -17.16 0.06
CA SER A 262 0.70 -16.77 -0.76
C SER A 262 0.23 -15.81 -1.84
N ILE A 263 0.87 -14.64 -1.94
CA ILE A 263 0.55 -13.64 -2.95
C ILE A 263 1.77 -13.41 -3.82
N GLU A 264 1.67 -13.77 -5.10
CA GLU A 264 2.67 -13.40 -6.10
C GLU A 264 2.30 -12.04 -6.68
N GLN A 265 3.19 -11.06 -6.51
CA GLN A 265 3.05 -9.72 -7.04
C GLN A 265 4.00 -9.52 -8.22
N SER A 266 3.45 -8.98 -9.30
CA SER A 266 4.13 -8.72 -10.57
C SER A 266 3.95 -7.26 -11.01
N MET A 267 5.03 -6.65 -11.49
CA MET A 267 5.02 -5.30 -12.07
C MET A 267 5.26 -5.40 -13.57
N PHE A 268 4.18 -5.29 -14.37
CA PHE A 268 4.23 -5.52 -15.82
C PHE A 268 4.63 -4.26 -16.61
N ASN A 269 4.13 -3.10 -16.20
CA ASN A 269 4.53 -1.83 -16.79
C ASN A 269 4.72 -0.78 -15.69
N PRO A 270 5.91 -0.19 -15.55
CA PRO A 270 7.19 -0.70 -16.09
C PRO A 270 7.47 -2.15 -15.68
N GLN A 271 8.29 -2.86 -16.45
CA GLN A 271 8.72 -4.21 -16.07
C GLN A 271 9.59 -4.14 -14.81
N GLY A 272 9.15 -4.76 -13.72
CA GLY A 272 9.89 -4.84 -12.46
C GLY A 272 10.15 -6.28 -12.01
N THR A 273 10.61 -6.42 -10.77
CA THR A 273 10.84 -7.70 -10.11
C THR A 273 9.55 -8.25 -9.51
N MET A 274 9.38 -9.57 -9.55
CA MET A 274 8.27 -10.24 -8.88
C MET A 274 8.62 -10.47 -7.41
N PHE A 275 7.64 -10.34 -6.54
CA PHE A 275 7.79 -10.60 -5.12
C PHE A 275 6.68 -11.52 -4.63
N ARG A 276 7.01 -12.49 -3.78
CA ARG A 276 6.04 -13.36 -3.12
C ARG A 276 5.89 -12.93 -1.67
N PHE A 277 4.67 -12.56 -1.29
CA PHE A 277 4.30 -12.19 0.06
C PHE A 277 3.60 -13.37 0.76
N LEU A 278 3.77 -13.48 2.07
CA LEU A 278 2.86 -14.24 2.94
C LEU A 278 1.88 -13.29 3.63
N CYS A 279 0.60 -13.63 3.62
CA CYS A 279 -0.44 -12.91 4.35
C CYS A 279 -1.10 -13.87 5.35
N ASP A 280 -1.28 -13.41 6.59
CA ASP A 280 -2.07 -14.12 7.60
C ASP A 280 -3.37 -13.36 7.79
N PRO A 281 -4.55 -13.95 7.50
CA PRO A 281 -5.83 -13.28 7.69
C PRO A 281 -6.05 -12.83 9.14
N ALA A 282 -5.42 -13.50 10.10
CA ALA A 282 -5.48 -13.15 11.52
C ALA A 282 -4.38 -12.16 11.96
N GLY A 283 -3.44 -11.78 11.09
CA GLY A 283 -2.36 -10.83 11.40
C GLY A 283 -1.31 -11.35 12.40
N MET A 284 -1.29 -12.65 12.70
CA MET A 284 -0.46 -13.21 13.77
C MET A 284 0.89 -13.76 13.29
N ARG A 285 0.93 -14.48 12.18
CA ARG A 285 2.14 -15.13 11.66
C ARG A 285 2.78 -14.36 10.51
N ALA A 286 1.99 -13.55 9.82
CA ALA A 286 2.40 -12.63 8.77
C ALA A 286 1.48 -11.38 8.82
N PRO A 287 1.83 -10.26 8.16
CA PRO A 287 0.95 -9.11 8.08
C PRO A 287 -0.41 -9.47 7.47
N GLY A 288 -1.48 -8.89 8.01
CA GLY A 288 -2.82 -9.06 7.47
C GLY A 288 -3.10 -8.17 6.25
N PRO A 289 -4.26 -8.36 5.59
CA PRO A 289 -4.62 -7.61 4.38
C PRO A 289 -4.59 -6.09 4.57
N LEU A 290 -5.13 -5.60 5.69
CA LEU A 290 -5.21 -4.16 5.97
C LEU A 290 -3.82 -3.56 6.25
N ALA A 291 -2.92 -4.33 6.87
CA ALA A 291 -1.55 -3.87 7.12
C ALA A 291 -0.81 -3.61 5.81
N TYR A 292 -0.92 -4.52 4.85
CA TYR A 292 -0.34 -4.35 3.51
C TYR A 292 -0.98 -3.17 2.76
N ALA A 293 -2.31 -3.08 2.76
CA ALA A 293 -3.01 -1.99 2.07
C ALA A 293 -2.60 -0.61 2.57
N ALA A 294 -2.62 -0.41 3.89
CA ALA A 294 -2.27 0.87 4.51
C ALA A 294 -0.79 1.22 4.30
N ALA A 295 0.12 0.25 4.47
CA ALA A 295 1.55 0.47 4.21
C ALA A 295 1.82 0.91 2.77
N GLY A 296 1.13 0.32 1.79
CA GLY A 296 1.24 0.71 0.40
C GLY A 296 0.91 2.18 0.17
N ILE A 297 -0.19 2.67 0.75
CA ILE A 297 -0.63 4.07 0.64
C ILE A 297 0.46 5.01 1.20
N GLY A 298 0.94 4.72 2.41
CA GLY A 298 2.01 5.49 3.05
C GLY A 298 3.31 5.49 2.22
N PHE A 299 3.76 4.33 1.77
CA PHE A 299 4.97 4.22 0.94
C PHE A 299 4.83 4.96 -0.39
N CYS A 300 3.68 4.86 -1.07
CA CYS A 300 3.48 5.50 -2.38
C CYS A 300 3.54 7.03 -2.26
N PHE A 301 2.91 7.58 -1.22
CA PHE A 301 2.96 9.00 -0.92
C PHE A 301 4.40 9.47 -0.61
N MET A 302 5.10 8.73 0.25
CA MET A 302 6.50 9.01 0.59
C MET A 302 7.44 8.96 -0.62
N THR A 303 7.24 8.04 -1.56
CA THR A 303 7.99 8.04 -2.82
C THR A 303 7.76 9.33 -3.60
N GLN A 304 6.52 9.82 -3.70
CA GLN A 304 6.27 11.03 -4.49
C GLN A 304 6.92 12.27 -3.88
N LEU A 305 6.97 12.38 -2.55
CA LEU A 305 7.72 13.45 -1.87
C LEU A 305 9.20 13.41 -2.28
N GLY A 306 9.86 12.26 -2.09
CA GLY A 306 11.27 12.09 -2.44
C GLY A 306 11.55 12.30 -3.93
N ARG A 307 10.66 11.79 -4.80
CA ARG A 307 10.76 11.92 -6.25
C ARG A 307 10.62 13.38 -6.69
N TYR A 308 9.68 14.14 -6.13
CA TYR A 308 9.52 15.55 -6.47
C TYR A 308 10.73 16.39 -6.04
N ALA A 309 11.25 16.18 -4.82
CA ALA A 309 12.47 16.82 -4.35
C ALA A 309 13.67 16.48 -5.25
N LYS A 310 13.82 15.21 -5.66
CA LYS A 310 14.88 14.77 -6.59
C LYS A 310 14.77 15.44 -7.97
N ILE A 311 13.57 15.51 -8.56
CA ILE A 311 13.35 16.14 -9.87
C ILE A 311 13.66 17.65 -9.80
N THR A 312 13.23 18.31 -8.73
CA THR A 312 13.41 19.76 -8.53
C THR A 312 14.80 20.12 -7.98
N ARG A 313 15.60 19.13 -7.59
CA ARG A 313 16.95 19.28 -7.01
C ARG A 313 16.96 20.14 -5.75
N ARG A 314 15.92 20.01 -4.94
CA ARG A 314 15.74 20.74 -3.67
C ARG A 314 16.12 19.87 -2.49
N ASP A 315 16.51 20.51 -1.39
CA ASP A 315 16.93 19.81 -0.19
C ASP A 315 15.73 19.15 0.52
N LEU A 316 15.88 17.87 0.82
CA LEU A 316 14.94 17.09 1.61
C LEU A 316 15.76 16.12 2.47
N SER A 317 16.26 16.64 3.59
CA SER A 317 17.21 15.97 4.46
C SER A 317 16.57 14.80 5.21
N ARG A 318 15.37 14.99 5.76
CA ARG A 318 14.57 13.94 6.38
C ARG A 318 13.09 14.18 6.10
N TYR A 319 12.35 13.10 5.93
CA TYR A 319 10.91 13.16 5.79
C TYR A 319 10.28 11.85 6.26
N ALA A 320 9.11 11.98 6.85
CA ALA A 320 8.35 10.89 7.43
C ALA A 320 6.87 11.22 7.56
N ILE A 321 6.07 10.19 7.78
CA ILE A 321 4.63 10.32 8.03
C ILE A 321 4.16 9.42 9.17
N VAL A 322 3.09 9.86 9.83
CA VAL A 322 2.18 9.00 10.60
C VAL A 322 0.83 9.09 9.90
N GLN A 323 0.28 7.95 9.49
CA GLN A 323 -0.97 7.87 8.74
C GLN A 323 -1.94 6.90 9.41
N ASP A 324 -3.14 7.38 9.71
CA ASP A 324 -4.23 6.57 10.22
C ASP A 324 -5.30 6.38 9.14
N ILE A 325 -5.79 5.15 9.00
CA ILE A 325 -6.93 4.81 8.15
C ILE A 325 -7.89 3.93 8.96
N VAL A 326 -9.16 4.33 9.03
CA VAL A 326 -10.21 3.53 9.67
C VAL A 326 -10.88 2.65 8.63
N PHE A 327 -10.95 1.35 8.87
CA PHE A 327 -11.70 0.39 8.05
C PHE A 327 -12.88 -0.14 8.85
N THR A 328 -14.04 -0.31 8.22
CA THR A 328 -15.13 -1.04 8.86
C THR A 328 -14.81 -2.54 8.85
N PRO A 329 -15.43 -3.35 9.73
CA PRO A 329 -15.43 -4.79 9.55
C PRO A 329 -15.95 -5.17 8.16
N GLY A 330 -15.46 -6.28 7.63
CA GLY A 330 -15.97 -6.84 6.39
C GLY A 330 -17.42 -7.32 6.52
N GLY A 331 -18.13 -7.35 5.39
CA GLY A 331 -19.52 -7.81 5.33
C GLY A 331 -19.70 -9.25 5.78
N ALA A 332 -18.85 -10.14 5.29
CA ALA A 332 -18.88 -11.56 5.59
C ALA A 332 -17.90 -11.93 6.69
N THR A 333 -16.64 -11.48 6.62
CA THR A 333 -15.64 -11.78 7.66
C THR A 333 -16.01 -11.20 9.02
N GLY A 334 -16.64 -10.02 9.04
CA GLY A 334 -17.16 -9.40 10.26
C GLY A 334 -18.59 -9.82 10.63
N GLY A 335 -19.24 -10.66 9.83
CA GLY A 335 -20.62 -11.11 10.07
C GLY A 335 -21.67 -10.00 10.06
N THR A 336 -21.36 -8.84 9.46
CA THR A 336 -22.25 -7.66 9.49
C THR A 336 -23.36 -7.74 8.44
N GLY A 337 -23.14 -8.45 7.34
CA GLY A 337 -24.03 -8.48 6.17
C GLY A 337 -24.10 -7.14 5.42
N CYS A 338 -23.28 -6.16 5.79
CA CYS A 338 -23.23 -4.83 5.16
C CYS A 338 -22.01 -4.72 4.23
N ALA A 339 -22.03 -3.72 3.35
CA ALA A 339 -20.86 -3.40 2.54
C ALA A 339 -19.70 -2.92 3.41
N GLY A 340 -18.48 -3.35 3.11
CA GLY A 340 -17.27 -2.89 3.77
C GLY A 340 -16.93 -1.45 3.38
N GLY A 341 -16.34 -0.71 4.30
CA GLY A 341 -16.01 0.70 4.17
C GLY A 341 -14.58 1.03 4.60
N ALA A 342 -14.10 2.17 4.12
CA ALA A 342 -12.87 2.80 4.58
C ALA A 342 -13.07 4.31 4.75
N GLY A 343 -12.43 4.87 5.77
CA GLY A 343 -12.26 6.29 5.99
C GLY A 343 -11.21 6.89 5.05
N ALA A 344 -11.12 8.21 5.05
CA ALA A 344 -10.05 8.90 4.34
C ALA A 344 -8.72 8.74 5.09
N PRO A 345 -7.57 8.64 4.40
CA PRO A 345 -6.28 8.67 5.06
C PRO A 345 -6.05 9.98 5.80
N GLN A 346 -5.70 9.90 7.08
CA GLN A 346 -5.38 11.05 7.91
C GLN A 346 -3.88 11.04 8.18
N THR A 347 -3.16 12.02 7.65
CA THR A 347 -1.69 11.98 7.59
C THR A 347 -1.07 13.16 8.33
N THR A 348 -0.14 12.89 9.24
CA THR A 348 0.81 13.88 9.75
C THR A 348 2.11 13.73 8.97
N VAL A 349 2.61 14.80 8.39
CA VAL A 349 3.82 14.84 7.56
C VAL A 349 4.89 15.65 8.27
N SER A 350 6.03 15.03 8.54
CA SER A 350 7.20 15.69 9.15
C SER A 350 8.30 15.83 8.11
N ILE A 351 8.78 17.05 7.88
CA ILE A 351 9.83 17.37 6.91
C ILE A 351 10.94 18.17 7.60
N GLU A 352 12.18 17.73 7.42
CA GLU A 352 13.38 18.48 7.76
C GLU A 352 14.13 18.85 6.48
N SER A 353 14.34 20.15 6.32
CA SER A 353 14.89 20.73 5.09
C SER A 353 15.35 22.17 5.34
N GLY A 354 16.42 22.57 4.63
CA GLY A 354 16.87 23.96 4.54
C GLY A 354 16.02 24.86 3.64
N GLU A 355 14.99 24.31 2.99
CA GLU A 355 14.07 25.04 2.11
C GLU A 355 13.04 25.84 2.93
N ASP A 356 12.38 26.82 2.28
CA ASP A 356 11.34 27.63 2.92
C ASP A 356 9.98 26.93 3.04
N ALA A 357 9.08 27.50 3.85
CA ALA A 357 7.76 26.93 4.09
C ALA A 357 6.90 26.83 2.80
N ASP A 358 7.11 27.71 1.82
CA ASP A 358 6.37 27.69 0.56
C ASP A 358 6.77 26.48 -0.29
N PHE A 359 8.06 26.17 -0.35
CA PHE A 359 8.52 24.94 -0.98
C PHE A 359 7.98 23.71 -0.25
N VAL A 360 7.97 23.68 1.08
CA VAL A 360 7.47 22.53 1.85
C VAL A 360 5.97 22.30 1.60
N ARG A 361 5.16 23.37 1.50
CA ARG A 361 3.75 23.26 1.07
C ARG A 361 3.61 22.74 -0.36
N GLN A 362 4.44 23.24 -1.27
CA GLN A 362 4.44 22.78 -2.66
C GLN A 362 4.85 21.30 -2.76
N LEU A 363 5.82 20.85 -1.95
CA LEU A 363 6.24 19.47 -1.84
C LEU A 363 5.09 18.58 -1.36
N LEU A 364 4.38 18.98 -0.31
CA LEU A 364 3.17 18.28 0.16
C LEU A 364 2.12 18.18 -0.95
N LYS A 365 1.78 19.31 -1.59
CA LYS A 365 0.81 19.37 -2.69
C LYS A 365 1.18 18.44 -3.82
N MET A 366 2.42 18.48 -4.28
CA MET A 366 2.88 17.63 -5.38
C MET A 366 2.94 16.16 -4.97
N GLY A 367 3.33 15.86 -3.73
CA GLY A 367 3.30 14.51 -3.18
C GLY A 367 1.90 13.89 -3.22
N GLU A 368 0.88 14.62 -2.76
CA GLU A 368 -0.51 14.16 -2.79
C GLU A 368 -1.02 14.05 -4.22
N GLN A 369 -0.82 15.11 -5.02
CA GLN A 369 -1.34 15.22 -6.38
C GLN A 369 -0.81 14.11 -7.31
N THR A 370 0.41 13.65 -7.08
CA THR A 370 1.08 12.64 -7.91
C THR A 370 1.06 11.25 -7.31
N CYS A 371 0.58 11.08 -6.08
CA CYS A 371 0.49 9.77 -5.44
C CYS A 371 -0.60 8.93 -6.09
N PHE A 372 -0.23 7.80 -6.69
CA PHE A 372 -1.17 6.88 -7.33
C PHE A 372 -2.23 6.34 -6.38
N LEU A 373 -1.88 6.15 -5.10
CA LEU A 373 -2.79 5.53 -4.13
C LEU A 373 -3.71 6.55 -3.45
N HIS A 374 -3.27 7.80 -3.27
CA HIS A 374 -4.22 8.90 -2.98
C HIS A 374 -5.12 9.17 -4.18
N ALA A 375 -4.60 9.08 -5.41
CA ALA A 375 -5.41 9.16 -6.62
C ALA A 375 -6.48 8.06 -6.67
N LEU A 376 -6.14 6.83 -6.29
CA LEU A 376 -7.12 5.74 -6.13
C LEU A 376 -8.18 6.10 -5.08
N CYS A 377 -7.80 6.59 -3.90
CA CYS A 377 -8.74 6.92 -2.82
C CYS A 377 -9.67 8.11 -3.15
N ARG A 378 -9.25 9.04 -4.02
CA ARG A 378 -10.06 10.22 -4.39
C ARG A 378 -10.81 10.09 -5.71
N THR A 379 -10.71 8.93 -6.38
CA THR A 379 -11.38 8.67 -7.66
C THR A 379 -12.49 7.64 -7.45
N ALA A 380 -13.70 7.92 -7.95
CA ALA A 380 -14.81 6.98 -7.87
C ALA A 380 -14.60 5.80 -8.82
N LEU A 381 -13.88 4.78 -8.36
CA LEU A 381 -13.60 3.57 -9.12
C LEU A 381 -14.55 2.44 -8.75
N ARG A 382 -14.47 1.36 -9.52
CA ARG A 382 -15.18 0.11 -9.28
C ARG A 382 -14.26 -1.03 -9.64
N THR A 383 -14.15 -2.01 -8.77
CA THR A 383 -13.53 -3.29 -9.09
C THR A 383 -14.39 -4.03 -10.10
N ARG A 384 -13.85 -4.23 -11.30
CA ARG A 384 -14.50 -4.96 -12.38
C ARG A 384 -14.24 -6.44 -12.20
N ILE A 385 -15.25 -7.25 -12.45
CA ILE A 385 -15.13 -8.70 -12.37
C ILE A 385 -14.91 -9.24 -13.79
N ALA A 386 -13.88 -10.05 -13.95
CA ALA A 386 -13.60 -10.82 -15.14
C ALA A 386 -13.67 -12.32 -14.82
N PHE A 387 -13.87 -13.13 -15.85
CA PHE A 387 -13.92 -14.58 -15.74
C PHE A 387 -13.24 -15.15 -16.98
N ASP A 388 -12.23 -15.99 -16.75
CA ASP A 388 -11.48 -16.68 -17.80
C ASP A 388 -12.17 -17.97 -18.24
#